data_AF-A0A914MFF2-F1
#
_entry.id   AF-A0A914MFF2-F1
#
_cell.length_a   1.000
_cell.length_b   1.000
_cell.length_c   1.000
_cell.angle_alpha   90.00
_cell.angle_beta   90.00
_cell.angle_gamma   90.00
#
_symmetry.space_group_name_H-M   'P 1'
#
loop_
_entity.id
_entity.type
_entity.pdbx_description
1 polymer ?
#
loop_
_entity_poly.entity_id
_entity_poly.type
_entity_poly.pdbx_seq_one_letter_code
_entity_poly.pdbx_strand_id
1 'polypeptide(L)'
;MLHSRKKDKESDEANRATTSNAHNYVPNFNDLEDSELDEIIKKILMDNIKQKNVEETMQALDRRMKIHLCQQQYRLQRDDCGKQEGPSFYCERMKKALESKDDFKELLQSLGVILSTQNYPWVEEFGREGGFQLLVSMMSKLLVKIERLKSETDLGTTAADDYVFCLNKILEISRACLNCDVGIHFLLRPNSRLCSKMIEALYVAIDLKSERSHNTPSDVVKPEKPHNLPICDQLIVSILTLLAVISFMGKDDGFGQSEISGNSLLIKDMTTVAEKKNFNSRFACIVRCLHFKDKQITYKALVFINTLLSCIDDNDWSVRMLWRNELMSAGLKPLLPSIRKIAEKENETIGLAFTSFENELKADYDELLNRFENLKGDVSDVSDCTNMLIASCKNTDCEFILQENFSSFAFG
;
A
#
# COMPACT_ATOMS: atom_id res chain seq x y z
N MET A 1 77.93 5.49 15.26
CA MET A 1 76.60 6.09 14.99
C MET A 1 76.17 5.99 13.51
N LEU A 2 76.38 4.86 12.82
CA LEU A 2 75.96 4.69 11.41
C LEU A 2 75.36 3.31 11.10
N HIS A 3 75.03 2.50 12.11
CA HIS A 3 74.42 1.16 11.92
C HIS A 3 73.04 0.97 12.56
N SER A 4 72.46 2.01 13.22
CA SER A 4 71.09 1.93 13.78
C SER A 4 70.01 2.59 12.93
N ARG A 5 70.32 3.26 11.81
CA ARG A 5 69.32 3.98 11.00
C ARG A 5 68.80 3.22 9.76
N LYS A 6 69.28 1.99 9.52
CA LYS A 6 68.82 1.15 8.39
C LYS A 6 67.71 0.16 8.75
N LYS A 7 67.60 -0.28 10.01
CA LYS A 7 66.55 -1.23 10.44
C LYS A 7 65.17 -0.60 10.63
N ASP A 8 65.10 0.67 11.01
CA ASP A 8 63.81 1.34 11.26
C ASP A 8 63.11 1.79 9.97
N LYS A 9 63.83 1.92 8.84
CA LYS A 9 63.22 2.22 7.53
C LYS A 9 62.61 0.98 6.85
N GLU A 10 63.20 -0.20 7.04
CA GLU A 10 62.65 -1.45 6.49
C GLU A 10 61.42 -1.92 7.25
N SER A 11 61.27 -1.61 8.56
CA SER A 11 60.03 -1.93 9.30
C SER A 11 58.86 -1.01 8.97
N ASP A 12 59.12 0.26 8.67
CA ASP A 12 58.08 1.23 8.29
C ASP A 12 57.61 1.06 6.83
N GLU A 13 58.50 0.64 5.92
CA GLU A 13 58.11 0.25 4.55
C GLU A 13 57.37 -1.10 4.52
N ALA A 14 57.75 -2.07 5.37
CA ALA A 14 57.02 -3.33 5.51
C ALA A 14 55.62 -3.15 6.12
N ASN A 15 55.45 -2.23 7.07
CA ASN A 15 54.14 -1.89 7.67
C ASN A 15 53.25 -1.03 6.75
N ARG A 16 53.83 -0.19 5.87
CA ARG A 16 53.07 0.49 4.80
C ARG A 16 52.65 -0.45 3.66
N ALA A 17 53.47 -1.46 3.36
CA ALA A 17 53.12 -2.48 2.35
C ALA A 17 52.03 -3.45 2.83
N THR A 18 51.94 -3.74 4.13
CA THR A 18 50.88 -4.58 4.70
C THR A 18 49.55 -3.85 4.88
N THR A 19 49.57 -2.53 5.12
CA THR A 19 48.33 -1.72 5.21
C THR A 19 47.74 -1.34 3.84
N SER A 20 48.54 -1.32 2.77
CA SER A 20 48.05 -1.06 1.41
C SER A 20 47.38 -2.28 0.74
N ASN A 21 47.68 -3.51 1.17
CA ASN A 21 47.16 -4.74 0.52
C ASN A 21 45.87 -5.30 1.15
N ALA A 22 45.48 -4.83 2.34
CA ALA A 22 44.22 -5.26 2.97
C ALA A 22 42.97 -4.72 2.23
N HIS A 23 43.10 -3.67 1.43
CA HIS A 23 41.99 -3.06 0.68
C HIS A 23 41.69 -3.71 -0.68
N ASN A 24 42.49 -4.68 -1.12
CA ASN A 24 42.31 -5.36 -2.43
C ASN A 24 42.00 -6.85 -2.34
N TYR A 25 41.90 -7.44 -1.14
CA TYR A 25 41.54 -8.85 -0.97
C TYR A 25 40.13 -9.11 -1.53
N VAL A 26 40.01 -9.79 -2.68
CA VAL A 26 38.74 -10.35 -3.15
C VAL A 26 38.68 -11.78 -2.60
N PRO A 27 37.70 -12.13 -1.74
CA PRO A 27 37.59 -13.47 -1.22
C PRO A 27 37.52 -14.49 -2.37
N ASN A 28 38.36 -15.52 -2.33
CA ASN A 28 38.27 -16.60 -3.31
C ASN A 28 37.14 -17.56 -2.92
N PHE A 29 35.93 -17.25 -3.35
CA PHE A 29 34.74 -18.07 -3.07
C PHE A 29 34.78 -19.47 -3.70
N ASN A 30 35.73 -19.76 -4.60
CA ASN A 30 35.87 -21.11 -5.19
C ASN A 30 36.37 -22.14 -4.18
N ASP A 31 37.16 -21.70 -3.19
CA ASP A 31 37.86 -22.57 -2.23
C ASP A 31 37.04 -22.82 -0.96
N LEU A 32 35.85 -22.21 -0.84
CA LEU A 32 34.94 -22.41 0.29
C LEU A 32 34.29 -23.79 0.24
N GLU A 33 34.12 -24.38 1.42
CA GLU A 33 33.30 -25.57 1.58
C GLU A 33 31.84 -25.25 1.25
N ASP A 34 31.10 -26.25 0.75
CA ASP A 34 29.70 -26.04 0.32
C ASP A 34 28.81 -25.55 1.46
N SER A 35 29.08 -25.97 2.70
CA SER A 35 28.38 -25.49 3.91
C SER A 35 28.64 -24.00 4.19
N GLU A 36 29.88 -23.53 4.05
CA GLU A 36 30.26 -22.13 4.26
C GLU A 36 29.70 -21.24 3.15
N LEU A 37 29.75 -21.72 1.90
CA LEU A 37 29.16 -21.04 0.75
C LEU A 37 27.64 -20.91 0.90
N ASP A 38 26.98 -21.96 1.41
CA ASP A 38 25.54 -21.98 1.68
C ASP A 38 25.16 -20.99 2.78
N GLU A 39 25.92 -20.88 3.86
CA GLU A 39 25.67 -19.88 4.92
C GLU A 39 25.82 -18.44 4.40
N ILE A 40 26.83 -18.16 3.56
CA ILE A 40 27.01 -16.83 2.95
C ILE A 40 25.84 -16.53 2.00
N ILE A 41 25.46 -17.48 1.15
CA ILE A 41 24.34 -17.30 0.21
C ILE A 41 23.03 -17.13 0.96
N LYS A 42 22.80 -17.92 2.00
CA LYS A 42 21.62 -17.79 2.85
C LYS A 42 21.53 -16.39 3.43
N LYS A 43 22.63 -15.83 3.92
CA LYS A 43 22.70 -14.44 4.38
C LYS A 43 22.37 -13.44 3.26
N ILE A 44 22.98 -13.58 2.08
CA ILE A 44 22.71 -12.72 0.92
C ILE A 44 21.24 -12.80 0.49
N LEU A 45 20.65 -13.98 0.47
CA LEU A 45 19.26 -14.18 0.08
C LEU A 45 18.30 -13.64 1.14
N MET A 46 18.59 -13.85 2.43
CA MET A 46 17.82 -13.25 3.52
C MET A 46 17.87 -11.72 3.49
N ASP A 47 18.98 -11.14 3.04
CA ASP A 47 19.11 -9.69 2.87
C ASP A 47 18.29 -9.14 1.69
N ASN A 48 17.86 -9.97 0.73
CA ASN A 48 17.28 -9.50 -0.55
C ASN A 48 15.91 -10.11 -0.91
N ILE A 49 15.48 -11.21 -0.29
CA ILE A 49 14.28 -11.96 -0.65
C ILE A 49 13.54 -12.39 0.64
N LYS A 50 12.21 -12.53 0.55
CA LYS A 50 11.37 -13.05 1.64
C LYS A 50 11.88 -14.40 2.16
N GLN A 51 11.91 -14.55 3.49
CA GLN A 51 12.47 -15.73 4.16
C GLN A 51 11.86 -17.07 3.67
N LYS A 52 10.56 -17.09 3.37
CA LYS A 52 9.85 -18.26 2.82
C LYS A 52 10.39 -18.73 1.46
N ASN A 53 10.93 -17.82 0.65
CA ASN A 53 11.44 -18.14 -0.68
C ASN A 53 12.95 -18.43 -0.65
N VAL A 54 13.64 -18.18 0.46
CA VAL A 54 15.10 -18.40 0.57
C VAL A 54 15.41 -19.88 0.40
N GLU A 55 14.68 -20.77 1.07
CA GLU A 55 14.92 -22.21 1.01
C GLU A 55 14.69 -22.79 -0.39
N GLU A 56 13.57 -22.42 -1.04
CA GLU A 56 13.26 -22.83 -2.41
C GLU A 56 14.30 -22.28 -3.41
N THR A 57 14.73 -21.03 -3.22
CA THR A 57 15.77 -20.41 -4.07
C THR A 57 17.12 -21.08 -3.85
N MET A 58 17.48 -21.44 -2.62
CA MET A 58 18.72 -22.14 -2.30
C MET A 58 18.79 -23.53 -2.95
N GLN A 59 17.65 -24.22 -3.06
CA GLN A 59 17.55 -25.51 -3.73
C GLN A 59 17.68 -25.41 -5.26
N ALA A 60 17.29 -24.28 -5.85
CA ALA A 60 17.37 -24.04 -7.29
C ALA A 60 18.76 -23.58 -7.77
N LEU A 61 19.62 -23.09 -6.87
CA LEU A 61 20.93 -22.55 -7.20
C LEU A 61 22.01 -23.64 -7.25
N ASP A 62 22.66 -23.79 -8.41
CA ASP A 62 23.86 -24.59 -8.51
C ASP A 62 25.09 -23.90 -7.86
N ARG A 63 26.14 -24.68 -7.58
CA ARG A 63 27.36 -24.16 -6.92
C ARG A 63 28.01 -23.01 -7.69
N ARG A 64 27.98 -23.03 -9.02
CA ARG A 64 28.60 -21.97 -9.84
C ARG A 64 27.82 -20.66 -9.71
N MET A 65 26.49 -20.75 -9.69
CA MET A 65 25.60 -19.62 -9.47
C MET A 65 25.78 -19.04 -8.08
N LYS A 66 25.88 -19.89 -7.05
CA LYS A 66 26.19 -19.47 -5.66
C LYS A 66 27.50 -18.67 -5.60
N ILE A 67 28.59 -19.17 -6.20
CA ILE A 67 29.87 -18.44 -6.25
C ILE A 67 29.73 -17.10 -6.99
N HIS A 68 29.01 -17.09 -8.11
CA HIS A 68 28.82 -15.87 -8.89
C HIS A 68 28.06 -14.80 -8.10
N LEU A 69 26.99 -15.18 -7.38
CA LEU A 69 26.21 -14.29 -6.54
C LEU A 69 27.04 -13.71 -5.39
N CYS A 70 27.84 -14.53 -4.70
CA CYS A 70 28.76 -14.05 -3.67
C CYS A 70 29.77 -13.03 -4.21
N GLN A 71 30.36 -13.32 -5.37
CA GLN A 71 31.31 -12.41 -6.03
C GLN A 71 30.66 -11.10 -6.45
N GLN A 72 29.45 -11.16 -7.02
CA GLN A 72 28.70 -9.97 -7.44
C GLN A 72 28.33 -9.10 -6.24
N GLN A 73 27.80 -9.70 -5.17
CA GLN A 73 27.42 -8.96 -3.96
C GLN A 73 28.64 -8.31 -3.30
N TYR A 74 29.77 -9.01 -3.23
CA TYR A 74 31.00 -8.45 -2.68
C TYR A 74 31.52 -7.27 -3.51
N ARG A 75 31.40 -7.32 -4.84
CA ARG A 75 31.76 -6.20 -5.73
C ARG A 75 30.86 -4.99 -5.50
N LEU A 76 29.54 -5.20 -5.44
CA LEU A 76 28.57 -4.13 -5.18
C LEU A 76 28.87 -3.44 -3.83
N GLN A 77 29.09 -4.21 -2.76
CA GLN A 77 29.44 -3.66 -1.44
C GLN A 77 30.77 -2.92 -1.42
N ARG A 78 31.76 -3.36 -2.22
CA ARG A 78 33.05 -2.65 -2.34
C ARG A 78 32.93 -1.34 -3.10
N ASP A 79 32.18 -1.33 -4.20
CA ASP A 79 32.00 -0.13 -5.02
C ASP A 79 31.16 0.94 -4.29
N ASP A 80 30.27 0.53 -3.37
CA ASP A 80 29.45 1.42 -2.53
C ASP A 80 30.13 1.93 -1.25
N CYS A 81 31.23 1.30 -0.82
CA CYS A 81 31.94 1.64 0.43
C CYS A 81 32.54 3.05 0.36
N GLY A 82 31.75 4.05 0.75
CA GLY A 82 32.13 5.46 0.86
C GLY A 82 31.40 6.45 -0.06
N LYS A 83 30.45 6.01 -0.91
CA LYS A 83 29.69 6.91 -1.80
C LYS A 83 28.20 7.04 -1.48
N GLN A 84 27.62 6.04 -0.82
CA GLN A 84 26.20 6.05 -0.52
C GLN A 84 25.90 6.69 0.84
N GLU A 85 24.98 7.65 0.84
CA GLU A 85 24.45 8.28 2.05
C GLU A 85 23.56 7.28 2.81
N GLY A 86 23.83 7.11 4.11
CA GLY A 86 23.08 6.16 4.95
C GLY A 86 21.66 6.65 5.33
N PRO A 87 20.84 5.81 5.95
CA PRO A 87 19.48 6.15 6.38
C PRO A 87 19.39 7.45 7.20
N SER A 88 20.29 7.62 8.18
CA SER A 88 20.41 8.82 9.03
C SER A 88 20.45 10.11 8.23
N PHE A 89 21.20 10.10 7.13
CA PHE A 89 21.34 11.27 6.29
C PHE A 89 20.01 11.66 5.62
N TYR A 90 19.27 10.67 5.10
CA TYR A 90 17.96 10.91 4.50
C TYR A 90 16.94 11.36 5.56
N CYS A 91 16.92 10.73 6.73
CA CYS A 91 16.04 11.11 7.83
C CYS A 91 16.26 12.58 8.25
N GLU A 92 17.52 13.02 8.39
CA GLU A 92 17.84 14.42 8.70
C GLU A 92 17.46 15.39 7.56
N ARG A 93 17.68 15.01 6.29
CA ARG A 93 17.20 15.81 5.15
C ARG A 93 15.68 15.92 5.13
N MET A 94 14.95 14.85 5.42
CA MET A 94 13.49 14.86 5.49
C MET A 94 12.98 15.78 6.59
N LYS A 95 13.58 15.74 7.79
CA LYS A 95 13.26 16.68 8.88
C LYS A 95 13.48 18.13 8.45
N LYS A 96 14.63 18.44 7.87
CA LYS A 96 14.92 19.78 7.34
C LYS A 96 13.94 20.23 6.25
N ALA A 97 13.54 19.33 5.35
CA ALA A 97 12.56 19.64 4.32
C ALA A 97 11.14 19.84 4.88
N LEU A 98 10.80 19.18 5.99
CA LEU A 98 9.56 19.43 6.73
C LEU A 98 9.57 20.81 7.42
N GLU A 99 10.74 21.35 7.77
CA GLU A 99 10.89 22.67 8.41
C GLU A 99 11.06 23.82 7.40
N SER A 100 11.70 23.59 6.24
CA SER A 100 12.09 24.63 5.28
C SER A 100 11.11 24.79 4.09
N LYS A 101 11.42 25.76 3.21
CA LYS A 101 10.74 26.00 1.91
C LYS A 101 11.21 24.95 0.87
N ASP A 102 10.65 23.76 0.99
CA ASP A 102 10.36 22.76 -0.06
C ASP A 102 11.44 22.38 -1.08
N ASP A 103 12.24 21.38 -0.72
CA ASP A 103 12.86 20.46 -1.68
C ASP A 103 12.47 19.01 -1.36
N PHE A 104 11.21 18.67 -1.66
CA PHE A 104 10.73 17.29 -1.56
C PHE A 104 11.06 16.48 -2.81
N LYS A 105 11.17 17.14 -3.96
CA LYS A 105 11.21 16.45 -5.25
C LYS A 105 12.51 15.69 -5.44
N GLU A 106 13.65 16.36 -5.28
CA GLU A 106 14.96 15.73 -5.45
C GLU A 106 15.22 14.68 -4.36
N LEU A 107 14.85 15.02 -3.12
CA LEU A 107 14.93 14.11 -1.98
C LEU A 107 14.15 12.81 -2.21
N LEU A 108 12.88 12.89 -2.62
CA LEU A 108 12.03 11.72 -2.82
C LEU A 108 12.44 10.90 -4.04
N GLN A 109 12.95 11.54 -5.10
CA GLN A 109 13.51 10.82 -6.24
C GLN A 109 14.72 9.99 -5.84
N SER A 110 15.66 10.60 -5.12
CA SER A 110 16.87 9.94 -4.63
C SER A 110 16.56 8.82 -3.65
N LEU A 111 15.69 9.09 -2.66
CA LEU A 111 15.24 8.08 -1.69
C LEU A 111 14.46 6.94 -2.36
N GLY A 112 13.66 7.25 -3.39
CA GLY A 112 12.90 6.27 -4.17
C GLY A 112 13.78 5.25 -4.87
N VAL A 113 14.90 5.69 -5.46
CA VAL A 113 15.87 4.77 -6.07
C VAL A 113 16.47 3.87 -5.02
N ILE A 114 16.88 4.41 -3.88
CA ILE A 114 17.53 3.66 -2.80
C ILE A 114 16.58 2.61 -2.22
N LEU A 115 15.39 3.02 -1.76
CA LEU A 115 14.44 2.09 -1.13
C LEU A 115 13.84 1.05 -2.10
N SER A 116 13.92 1.29 -3.41
CA SER A 116 13.52 0.31 -4.43
C SER A 116 14.62 -0.66 -4.83
N THR A 117 15.89 -0.36 -4.52
CA THR A 117 17.06 -1.13 -4.96
C THR A 117 17.85 -1.76 -3.81
N GLN A 118 17.72 -1.23 -2.60
CA GLN A 118 18.51 -1.63 -1.44
C GLN A 118 17.88 -2.76 -0.63
N ASN A 119 18.75 -3.42 0.14
CA ASN A 119 18.51 -4.63 0.91
C ASN A 119 17.75 -4.39 2.23
N TYR A 120 17.30 -5.49 2.84
CA TYR A 120 16.56 -5.56 4.10
C TYR A 120 17.20 -4.72 5.24
N PRO A 121 18.53 -4.75 5.49
CA PRO A 121 19.16 -3.95 6.55
C PRO A 121 18.94 -2.44 6.42
N TRP A 122 19.01 -1.89 5.21
CA TRP A 122 18.84 -0.45 4.98
C TRP A 122 17.42 -0.02 5.34
N VAL A 123 16.42 -0.80 4.90
CA VAL A 123 14.99 -0.55 5.19
C VAL A 123 14.71 -0.62 6.70
N GLU A 124 15.36 -1.55 7.38
CA GLU A 124 15.22 -1.73 8.83
C GLU A 124 15.83 -0.57 9.62
N GLU A 125 17.03 -0.12 9.27
CA GLU A 125 17.67 1.04 9.88
C GLU A 125 16.88 2.33 9.61
N PHE A 126 16.43 2.55 8.37
CA PHE A 126 15.55 3.67 8.02
C PHE A 126 14.26 3.66 8.85
N GLY A 127 13.66 2.49 9.06
CA GLY A 127 12.48 2.34 9.90
C GLY A 127 12.75 2.66 11.37
N ARG A 128 13.87 2.17 11.93
CA ARG A 128 14.29 2.42 13.32
C ARG A 128 14.53 3.89 13.61
N GLU A 129 15.06 4.64 12.65
CA GLU A 129 15.27 6.08 12.77
C GLU A 129 14.00 6.92 12.60
N GLY A 130 12.87 6.28 12.30
CA GLY A 130 11.58 6.95 12.10
C GLY A 130 11.34 7.46 10.68
N GLY A 131 12.13 7.02 9.70
CA GLY A 131 12.03 7.43 8.30
C GLY A 131 10.63 7.25 7.70
N PHE A 132 9.96 6.13 8.00
CA PHE A 132 8.57 5.90 7.56
C PHE A 132 7.58 6.90 8.16
N GLN A 133 7.76 7.30 9.42
CA GLN A 133 6.89 8.30 10.04
C GLN A 133 7.13 9.69 9.43
N LEU A 134 8.37 9.98 9.04
CA LEU A 134 8.72 11.20 8.30
C LEU A 134 8.10 11.19 6.90
N LEU A 135 8.08 10.05 6.19
CA LEU A 135 7.40 9.92 4.89
C LEU A 135 5.90 10.25 5.00
N VAL A 136 5.21 9.69 5.99
CA VAL A 136 3.79 9.98 6.25
C VAL A 136 3.58 11.46 6.66
N SER A 137 4.53 12.04 7.38
CA SER A 137 4.51 13.48 7.73
C SER A 137 4.67 14.36 6.49
N MET A 138 5.52 13.96 5.53
CA MET A 138 5.67 14.65 4.24
C MET A 138 4.39 14.55 3.41
N MET A 139 3.74 13.36 3.35
CA MET A 139 2.40 13.22 2.73
C MET A 139 1.42 14.20 3.37
N SER A 140 1.39 14.28 4.71
CA SER A 140 0.50 15.21 5.42
C SER A 140 0.76 16.67 5.04
N LYS A 141 2.03 17.10 4.99
CA LYS A 141 2.40 18.48 4.60
C LYS A 141 2.05 18.77 3.14
N LEU A 142 2.21 17.80 2.24
CA LEU A 142 1.81 17.91 0.83
C LEU A 142 0.29 18.06 0.69
N LEU A 143 -0.50 17.23 1.39
CA LEU A 143 -1.97 17.30 1.35
C LEU A 143 -2.50 18.65 1.83
N VAL A 144 -1.96 19.17 2.95
CA VAL A 144 -2.34 20.48 3.47
C VAL A 144 -2.06 21.60 2.46
N LYS A 145 -0.96 21.51 1.70
CA LYS A 145 -0.66 22.52 0.66
C LYS A 145 -1.62 22.44 -0.51
N ILE A 146 -1.95 21.24 -0.98
CA ILE A 146 -2.93 21.09 -2.06
C ILE A 146 -4.30 21.62 -1.60
N GLU A 147 -4.71 21.33 -0.36
CA GLU A 147 -5.95 21.87 0.20
C GLU A 147 -5.94 23.41 0.30
N ARG A 148 -4.78 24.03 0.60
CA ARG A 148 -4.64 25.50 0.58
C ARG A 148 -4.77 26.09 -0.83
N LEU A 149 -4.15 25.47 -1.83
CA LEU A 149 -4.32 25.88 -3.23
C LEU A 149 -5.80 25.84 -3.67
N LYS A 150 -6.58 24.92 -3.10
CA LYS A 150 -8.04 24.83 -3.33
C LYS A 150 -8.77 26.06 -2.80
N SER A 151 -8.44 26.51 -1.59
CA SER A 151 -9.07 27.70 -1.01
C SER A 151 -8.73 28.99 -1.75
N GLU A 152 -7.60 29.02 -2.45
CA GLU A 152 -7.10 30.19 -3.19
C GLU A 152 -7.55 30.19 -4.67
N THR A 153 -8.38 29.23 -5.10
CA THR A 153 -8.82 29.02 -6.51
C THR A 153 -7.69 28.75 -7.52
N ASP A 154 -6.53 28.29 -7.03
CA ASP A 154 -5.30 28.05 -7.82
C ASP A 154 -5.07 26.55 -8.12
N LEU A 155 -6.13 25.73 -8.12
CA LEU A 155 -6.01 24.26 -8.23
C LEU A 155 -5.49 23.76 -9.59
N GLY A 156 -5.55 24.61 -10.62
CA GLY A 156 -5.06 24.34 -11.97
C GLY A 156 -3.58 24.68 -12.21
N THR A 157 -2.82 25.02 -11.17
CA THR A 157 -1.43 25.47 -11.29
C THR A 157 -0.42 24.32 -11.38
N THR A 158 0.76 24.60 -11.95
CA THR A 158 1.91 23.70 -11.99
C THR A 158 2.37 23.25 -10.58
N ALA A 159 2.11 24.05 -9.55
CA ALA A 159 2.45 23.74 -8.17
C ALA A 159 1.66 22.53 -7.62
N ALA A 160 0.37 22.42 -7.94
CA ALA A 160 -0.44 21.27 -7.55
C ALA A 160 0.10 19.97 -8.19
N ASP A 161 0.51 20.03 -9.46
CA ASP A 161 1.12 18.88 -10.15
C ASP A 161 2.45 18.46 -9.52
N ASP A 162 3.29 19.39 -9.08
CA ASP A 162 4.52 19.07 -8.36
C ASP A 162 4.25 18.38 -7.01
N TYR A 163 3.21 18.79 -6.28
CA TYR A 163 2.81 18.12 -5.05
C TYR A 163 2.23 16.72 -5.30
N VAL A 164 1.40 16.56 -6.33
CA VAL A 164 0.88 15.26 -6.77
C VAL A 164 2.02 14.34 -7.23
N PHE A 165 3.04 14.88 -7.90
CA PHE A 165 4.25 14.15 -8.25
C PHE A 165 4.96 13.61 -7.00
N CYS A 166 5.14 14.45 -5.99
CA CYS A 166 5.76 14.03 -4.73
C CYS A 166 4.93 12.96 -4.01
N LEU A 167 3.60 13.08 -4.00
CA LEU A 167 2.73 12.04 -3.44
C LEU A 167 2.88 10.70 -4.17
N ASN A 168 2.90 10.70 -5.50
CA ASN A 168 3.17 9.48 -6.29
C ASN A 168 4.51 8.84 -5.92
N LYS A 169 5.56 9.65 -5.75
CA LYS A 169 6.88 9.13 -5.35
C LYS A 169 6.89 8.52 -3.95
N ILE A 170 6.16 9.10 -3.00
CA ILE A 170 6.00 8.49 -1.67
C ILE A 170 5.25 7.16 -1.76
N LEU A 171 4.24 7.04 -2.63
CA LEU A 171 3.53 5.77 -2.81
C LEU A 171 4.41 4.70 -3.49
N GLU A 172 5.24 5.09 -4.45
CA GLU A 172 6.23 4.20 -5.08
C GLU A 172 7.21 3.65 -4.03
N ILE A 173 7.75 4.52 -3.17
CA ILE A 173 8.58 4.14 -2.02
C ILE A 173 7.81 3.19 -1.09
N SER A 174 6.58 3.57 -0.71
CA SER A 174 5.76 2.77 0.21
C SER A 174 5.49 1.38 -0.35
N ARG A 175 5.23 1.28 -1.66
CA ARG A 175 5.04 0.01 -2.36
C ARG A 175 6.29 -0.86 -2.32
N ALA A 176 7.46 -0.28 -2.59
CA ALA A 176 8.73 -1.01 -2.54
C ALA A 176 8.95 -1.61 -1.14
N CYS A 177 8.71 -0.82 -0.09
CA CYS A 177 8.89 -1.27 1.29
C CYS A 177 7.83 -2.30 1.73
N LEU A 178 6.60 -2.23 1.24
CA LEU A 178 5.55 -3.23 1.52
C LEU A 178 5.85 -4.62 0.93
N ASN A 179 6.87 -4.76 0.08
CA ASN A 179 7.31 -6.06 -0.42
C ASN A 179 8.19 -6.84 0.59
N CYS A 180 8.58 -6.23 1.72
CA CYS A 180 9.39 -6.86 2.75
C CYS A 180 8.73 -6.75 4.14
N ASP A 181 9.02 -7.72 5.01
CA ASP A 181 8.32 -7.87 6.30
C ASP A 181 8.59 -6.71 7.26
N VAL A 182 9.82 -6.19 7.24
CA VAL A 182 10.20 -4.98 7.98
C VAL A 182 9.40 -3.77 7.54
N GLY A 183 9.27 -3.57 6.22
CA GLY A 183 8.49 -2.46 5.70
C GLY A 183 7.01 -2.60 6.06
N ILE A 184 6.44 -3.82 5.98
CA ILE A 184 5.08 -4.11 6.47
C ILE A 184 4.94 -3.74 7.95
N HIS A 185 5.86 -4.19 8.80
CA HIS A 185 5.84 -3.92 10.24
C HIS A 185 5.85 -2.41 10.55
N PHE A 186 6.67 -1.62 9.86
CA PHE A 186 6.72 -0.18 10.10
C PHE A 186 5.55 0.59 9.46
N LEU A 187 5.12 0.21 8.26
CA LEU A 187 4.12 0.94 7.49
C LEU A 187 2.68 0.60 7.88
N LEU A 188 2.41 -0.59 8.40
CA LEU A 188 1.05 -1.04 8.77
C LEU A 188 0.81 -1.14 10.27
N ARG A 189 1.72 -0.66 11.12
CA ARG A 189 1.43 -0.49 12.55
C ARG A 189 0.29 0.51 12.78
N PRO A 190 -0.52 0.38 13.84
CA PRO A 190 -1.69 1.24 14.10
C PRO A 190 -1.42 2.75 14.08
N ASN A 191 -0.21 3.15 14.49
CA ASN A 191 0.19 4.56 14.57
C ASN A 191 0.87 5.09 13.30
N SER A 192 1.04 4.26 12.26
CA SER A 192 1.66 4.67 10.99
C SER A 192 0.83 5.75 10.29
N ARG A 193 -0.50 5.61 10.27
CA ARG A 193 -1.45 6.48 9.54
C ARG A 193 -1.24 6.52 8.02
N LEU A 194 -0.44 5.61 7.44
CA LEU A 194 -0.24 5.52 5.99
C LEU A 194 -1.57 5.36 5.26
N CYS A 195 -2.41 4.39 5.64
CA CYS A 195 -3.70 4.13 5.00
C CYS A 195 -4.59 5.37 5.06
N SER A 196 -4.75 5.97 6.23
CA SER A 196 -5.48 7.24 6.40
C SER A 196 -4.97 8.34 5.45
N LYS A 197 -3.65 8.51 5.30
CA LYS A 197 -3.08 9.52 4.39
C LYS A 197 -3.24 9.16 2.92
N MET A 198 -3.21 7.89 2.56
CA MET A 198 -3.55 7.44 1.21
C MET A 198 -5.03 7.72 0.88
N ILE A 199 -5.95 7.51 1.82
CA ILE A 199 -7.37 7.79 1.62
C ILE A 199 -7.63 9.30 1.52
N GLU A 200 -6.98 10.12 2.36
CA GLU A 200 -7.00 11.58 2.23
C GLU A 200 -6.46 12.03 0.86
N ALA A 201 -5.33 11.46 0.41
CA ALA A 201 -4.77 11.71 -0.91
C ALA A 201 -5.70 11.28 -2.06
N LEU A 202 -6.45 10.20 -1.89
CA LEU A 202 -7.43 9.75 -2.88
C LEU A 202 -8.55 10.78 -3.05
N TYR A 203 -9.09 11.31 -1.95
CA TYR A 203 -10.09 12.38 -2.02
C TYR A 203 -9.54 13.63 -2.70
N VAL A 204 -8.31 14.04 -2.38
CA VAL A 204 -7.66 15.18 -3.03
C VAL A 204 -7.49 14.95 -4.53
N ALA A 205 -7.05 13.75 -4.93
CA ALA A 205 -6.87 13.41 -6.34
C ALA A 205 -8.20 13.37 -7.11
N ILE A 206 -9.27 12.87 -6.49
CA ILE A 206 -10.64 12.91 -7.04
C ILE A 206 -11.08 14.35 -7.26
N ASP A 207 -10.92 15.22 -6.26
CA ASP A 207 -11.33 16.62 -6.36
C ASP A 207 -10.55 17.36 -7.47
N LEU A 208 -9.22 17.18 -7.52
CA LEU A 208 -8.38 17.73 -8.59
C LEU A 208 -8.83 17.28 -9.99
N LYS A 209 -9.12 15.99 -10.16
CA LYS A 209 -9.57 15.45 -11.45
C LYS A 209 -10.94 16.01 -11.85
N SER A 210 -11.87 16.10 -10.90
CA SER A 210 -13.19 16.67 -11.14
C SER A 210 -13.12 18.13 -11.58
N GLU A 211 -12.33 18.96 -10.89
CA GLU A 211 -12.16 20.38 -11.26
C GLU A 211 -11.54 20.55 -12.65
N ARG A 212 -10.54 19.74 -12.99
CA ARG A 212 -9.94 19.74 -14.34
C ARG A 212 -10.96 19.35 -15.41
N SER A 213 -11.79 18.35 -15.16
CA SER A 213 -12.84 17.93 -16.09
C SER A 213 -13.90 19.00 -16.34
N HIS A 214 -14.16 19.88 -15.37
CA HIS A 214 -15.09 21.00 -15.53
C HIS A 214 -14.48 22.19 -16.30
N ASN A 215 -13.17 22.40 -16.16
CA ASN A 215 -12.47 23.57 -16.71
C ASN A 215 -11.92 23.37 -18.13
N THR A 216 -11.84 22.14 -18.64
CA THR A 216 -11.47 21.86 -20.04
C THR A 216 -12.71 21.69 -20.93
N PRO A 217 -12.97 22.59 -21.90
CA PRO A 217 -13.96 22.34 -22.95
C PRO A 217 -13.58 21.10 -23.76
N SER A 218 -14.57 20.29 -24.12
CA SER A 218 -14.41 18.99 -24.81
C SER A 218 -13.63 19.05 -26.14
N ASP A 219 -13.38 20.24 -26.69
CA ASP A 219 -12.79 20.45 -28.02
C ASP A 219 -11.27 20.72 -28.03
N VAL A 220 -10.57 20.76 -26.88
CA VAL A 220 -9.13 21.13 -26.82
C VAL A 220 -8.24 20.01 -26.26
N VAL A 221 -8.71 18.76 -26.21
CA VAL A 221 -7.86 17.63 -25.80
C VAL A 221 -6.90 17.28 -26.95
N LYS A 222 -5.71 17.91 -26.95
CA LYS A 222 -4.57 17.33 -27.66
C LYS A 222 -4.31 15.96 -27.01
N PRO A 223 -4.15 14.88 -27.78
CA PRO A 223 -3.76 13.61 -27.22
C PRO A 223 -2.39 13.80 -26.57
N GLU A 224 -2.34 13.80 -25.24
CA GLU A 224 -1.11 13.50 -24.53
C GLU A 224 -0.59 12.16 -25.06
N LYS A 225 0.73 12.00 -25.08
CA LYS A 225 1.40 10.80 -25.62
C LYS A 225 0.63 9.55 -25.16
N PRO A 226 0.27 8.62 -26.07
CA PRO A 226 -0.72 7.55 -25.86
C PRO A 226 -0.39 6.53 -24.75
N HIS A 227 0.68 6.74 -23.99
CA HIS A 227 1.20 5.82 -22.99
C HIS A 227 1.30 6.39 -21.57
N ASN A 228 1.09 7.69 -21.35
CA ASN A 228 1.16 8.27 -20.00
C ASN A 228 -0.21 8.78 -19.54
N LEU A 229 -0.74 8.18 -18.47
CA LEU A 229 -1.94 8.67 -17.79
C LEU A 229 -1.66 10.06 -17.19
N PRO A 230 -2.67 10.95 -17.08
CA PRO A 230 -2.54 12.20 -16.33
C PRO A 230 -2.05 11.94 -14.89
N ILE A 231 -1.28 12.85 -14.31
CA ILE A 231 -0.59 12.61 -13.04
C ILE A 231 -1.54 12.32 -11.85
N CYS A 232 -2.74 12.92 -11.86
CA CYS A 232 -3.79 12.62 -10.89
C CYS A 232 -4.35 11.20 -11.06
N ASP A 233 -4.47 10.73 -12.30
CA ASP A 233 -4.97 9.39 -12.59
C ASP A 233 -3.96 8.34 -12.15
N GLN A 234 -2.67 8.61 -12.35
CA GLN A 234 -1.58 7.80 -11.81
C GLN A 234 -1.64 7.71 -10.28
N LEU A 235 -1.94 8.83 -9.60
CA LEU A 235 -2.09 8.87 -8.15
C LEU A 235 -3.27 8.00 -7.70
N ILE A 236 -4.44 8.18 -8.31
CA ILE A 236 -5.65 7.38 -8.01
C ILE A 236 -5.37 5.89 -8.21
N VAL A 237 -4.81 5.50 -9.35
CA VAL A 237 -4.48 4.11 -9.69
C VAL A 237 -3.48 3.51 -8.70
N SER A 238 -2.46 4.26 -8.31
CA SER A 238 -1.44 3.82 -7.35
C SER A 238 -2.02 3.61 -5.96
N ILE A 239 -2.88 4.54 -5.50
CA ILE A 239 -3.56 4.42 -4.21
C ILE A 239 -4.48 3.19 -4.21
N LEU A 240 -5.39 3.06 -5.19
CA LEU A 240 -6.33 1.93 -5.26
C LEU A 240 -5.60 0.59 -5.31
N THR A 241 -4.49 0.52 -6.06
CA THR A 241 -3.67 -0.70 -6.14
C THR A 241 -3.05 -1.05 -4.79
N LEU A 242 -2.47 -0.08 -4.09
CA LEU A 242 -1.84 -0.31 -2.80
C LEU A 242 -2.85 -0.65 -1.71
N LEU A 243 -4.01 0.03 -1.67
CA LEU A 243 -5.06 -0.30 -0.71
C LEU A 243 -5.59 -1.73 -0.92
N ALA A 244 -5.75 -2.18 -2.17
CA ALA A 244 -6.11 -3.56 -2.46
C ALA A 244 -5.04 -4.56 -1.97
N VAL A 245 -3.75 -4.26 -2.18
CA VAL A 245 -2.65 -5.09 -1.65
C VAL A 245 -2.70 -5.17 -0.12
N ILE A 246 -2.90 -4.03 0.55
CA ILE A 246 -2.94 -3.95 2.01
C ILE A 246 -4.15 -4.73 2.57
N SER A 247 -5.29 -4.74 1.90
CA SER A 247 -6.46 -5.53 2.33
C SER A 247 -6.15 -7.02 2.52
N PHE A 248 -5.26 -7.60 1.71
CA PHE A 248 -4.86 -9.00 1.83
C PHE A 248 -3.83 -9.27 2.94
N MET A 249 -3.13 -8.25 3.43
CA MET A 249 -2.06 -8.44 4.39
C MET A 249 -2.60 -8.84 5.77
N GLY A 250 -2.00 -9.85 6.39
CA GLY A 250 -2.32 -10.26 7.76
C GLY A 250 -3.40 -11.34 7.90
N LYS A 251 -3.75 -12.05 6.82
CA LYS A 251 -4.42 -13.35 6.90
C LYS A 251 -3.37 -14.47 6.90
N ASP A 252 -3.06 -15.05 8.04
CA ASP A 252 -2.37 -16.35 8.21
C ASP A 252 -1.10 -16.62 7.36
N ASP A 253 -0.33 -15.60 6.99
CA ASP A 253 0.81 -15.77 6.09
C ASP A 253 2.09 -16.31 6.77
N GLY A 254 2.05 -16.68 8.05
CA GLY A 254 3.25 -17.07 8.81
C GLY A 254 4.23 -15.91 9.06
N PHE A 255 3.86 -14.67 8.72
CA PHE A 255 4.57 -13.46 9.11
C PHE A 255 4.25 -13.17 10.57
N GLY A 256 5.28 -13.18 11.41
CA GLY A 256 5.15 -13.11 12.87
C GLY A 256 4.15 -12.06 13.35
N GLN A 257 3.23 -12.50 14.21
CA GLN A 257 2.40 -11.71 15.14
C GLN A 257 2.19 -10.22 14.78
N SER A 258 1.67 -9.92 13.59
CA SER A 258 1.02 -8.63 13.42
C SER A 258 -0.38 -8.77 14.02
N GLU A 259 -0.62 -8.13 15.17
CA GLU A 259 -1.90 -8.23 15.90
C GLU A 259 -3.11 -7.73 15.10
N ILE A 260 -2.90 -7.06 13.95
CA ILE A 260 -3.94 -6.38 13.19
C ILE A 260 -3.81 -6.69 11.70
N SER A 261 -4.87 -7.26 11.11
CA SER A 261 -4.97 -7.45 9.67
C SER A 261 -5.02 -6.10 8.94
N GLY A 262 -4.39 -6.04 7.77
CA GLY A 262 -4.39 -4.86 6.91
C GLY A 262 -5.81 -4.43 6.51
N ASN A 263 -6.73 -5.39 6.34
CA ASN A 263 -8.16 -5.11 6.13
C ASN A 263 -8.77 -4.33 7.31
N SER A 264 -8.59 -4.81 8.55
CA SER A 264 -9.13 -4.16 9.74
C SER A 264 -8.56 -2.74 9.92
N LEU A 265 -7.26 -2.57 9.70
CA LEU A 265 -6.62 -1.25 9.71
C LEU A 265 -7.24 -0.32 8.66
N LEU A 266 -7.41 -0.82 7.44
CA LEU A 266 -7.93 -0.05 6.32
C LEU A 266 -9.36 0.41 6.57
N ILE A 267 -10.23 -0.48 7.04
CA ILE A 267 -11.63 -0.17 7.33
C ILE A 267 -11.74 0.89 8.43
N LYS A 268 -10.92 0.79 9.49
CA LYS A 268 -10.85 1.81 10.53
C LYS A 268 -10.44 3.17 9.98
N ASP A 269 -9.40 3.21 9.15
CA ASP A 269 -8.90 4.45 8.57
C ASP A 269 -9.88 5.06 7.56
N MET A 270 -10.55 4.23 6.73
CA MET A 270 -11.61 4.68 5.82
C MET A 270 -12.77 5.30 6.56
N THR A 271 -13.18 4.69 7.67
CA THR A 271 -14.25 5.21 8.54
C THR A 271 -13.86 6.57 9.12
N THR A 272 -12.68 6.63 9.74
CA THR A 272 -12.17 7.85 10.38
C THR A 272 -12.04 9.01 9.37
N VAL A 273 -11.53 8.74 8.16
CA VAL A 273 -11.38 9.77 7.14
C VAL A 273 -12.72 10.19 6.55
N ALA A 274 -13.66 9.26 6.34
CA ALA A 274 -15.00 9.58 5.87
C ALA A 274 -15.76 10.45 6.87
N GLU A 275 -15.73 10.11 8.16
CA GLU A 275 -16.32 10.92 9.25
C GLU A 275 -15.71 12.33 9.29
N LYS A 276 -14.38 12.43 9.28
CA LYS A 276 -13.66 13.71 9.25
C LYS A 276 -14.05 14.58 8.06
N LYS A 277 -14.38 13.97 6.91
CA LYS A 277 -14.82 14.67 5.69
C LYS A 277 -16.35 14.75 5.56
N ASN A 278 -17.11 14.35 6.57
CA ASN A 278 -18.58 14.33 6.59
C ASN A 278 -19.21 13.55 5.42
N PHE A 279 -18.61 12.41 5.05
CA PHE A 279 -19.22 11.47 4.11
C PHE A 279 -20.08 10.45 4.86
N ASN A 280 -21.25 10.15 4.30
CA ASN A 280 -22.22 9.20 4.89
C ASN A 280 -21.79 7.73 4.79
N SER A 281 -20.69 7.43 4.10
CA SER A 281 -20.15 6.07 3.99
C SER A 281 -18.63 6.09 3.93
N ARG A 282 -18.00 5.09 4.57
CA ARG A 282 -16.55 4.88 4.51
C ARG A 282 -16.07 4.54 3.09
N PHE A 283 -16.95 3.97 2.27
CA PHE A 283 -16.65 3.56 0.89
C PHE A 283 -16.83 4.65 -0.16
N ALA A 284 -17.23 5.86 0.25
CA ALA A 284 -17.44 6.98 -0.67
C ALA A 284 -16.21 7.30 -1.54
N CYS A 285 -14.99 7.13 -1.00
CA CYS A 285 -13.75 7.35 -1.76
C CYS A 285 -13.63 6.43 -2.98
N ILE A 286 -14.04 5.16 -2.87
CA ILE A 286 -13.96 4.19 -3.98
C ILE A 286 -15.07 4.47 -4.99
N VAL A 287 -16.30 4.68 -4.51
CA VAL A 287 -17.45 4.90 -5.38
C VAL A 287 -17.33 6.19 -6.19
N ARG A 288 -16.75 7.26 -5.61
CA ARG A 288 -16.46 8.50 -6.34
C ARG A 288 -15.47 8.30 -7.49
N CYS A 289 -14.46 7.43 -7.35
CA CYS A 289 -13.55 7.11 -8.45
C CYS A 289 -14.27 6.50 -9.66
N LEU A 290 -15.29 5.66 -9.43
CA LEU A 290 -16.06 5.01 -10.49
C LEU A 290 -16.90 5.99 -11.33
N HIS A 291 -17.18 7.20 -10.83
CA HIS A 291 -17.92 8.22 -11.57
C HIS A 291 -17.14 8.76 -12.79
N PHE A 292 -15.80 8.68 -12.78
CA PHE A 292 -14.98 9.13 -13.90
C PHE A 292 -15.11 8.27 -15.15
N LYS A 293 -15.54 7.00 -15.00
CA LYS A 293 -15.65 6.00 -16.09
C LYS A 293 -14.36 5.77 -16.88
N ASP A 294 -13.22 6.21 -16.35
CA ASP A 294 -11.91 5.89 -16.89
C ASP A 294 -11.64 4.38 -16.72
N LYS A 295 -11.13 3.72 -17.75
CA LYS A 295 -10.98 2.26 -17.77
C LYS A 295 -9.98 1.76 -16.72
N GLN A 296 -8.85 2.44 -16.56
CA GLN A 296 -7.83 2.04 -15.58
C GLN A 296 -8.31 2.27 -14.15
N ILE A 297 -8.91 3.44 -13.87
CA ILE A 297 -9.49 3.74 -12.55
C ILE A 297 -10.62 2.76 -12.23
N THR A 298 -11.51 2.50 -13.20
CA THR A 298 -12.64 1.57 -13.02
C THR A 298 -12.15 0.16 -12.70
N TYR A 299 -11.18 -0.35 -13.48
CA TYR A 299 -10.58 -1.65 -13.22
C TYR A 299 -9.99 -1.74 -11.81
N LYS A 300 -9.16 -0.75 -11.42
CA LYS A 300 -8.52 -0.74 -10.09
C LYS A 300 -9.50 -0.59 -8.94
N ALA A 301 -10.56 0.22 -9.11
CA ALA A 301 -11.60 0.36 -8.10
C ALA A 301 -12.40 -0.94 -7.91
N LEU A 302 -12.75 -1.65 -9.00
CA LEU A 302 -13.41 -2.95 -8.93
C LEU A 302 -12.53 -4.02 -8.28
N VAL A 303 -11.24 -4.09 -8.66
CA VAL A 303 -10.28 -5.00 -8.01
C VAL A 303 -10.23 -4.71 -6.52
N PHE A 304 -10.14 -3.44 -6.12
CA PHE A 304 -10.11 -3.08 -4.70
C PHE A 304 -11.39 -3.49 -3.96
N ILE A 305 -12.57 -3.25 -4.54
CA ILE A 305 -13.85 -3.68 -3.95
C ILE A 305 -13.89 -5.20 -3.76
N ASN A 306 -13.58 -5.97 -4.81
CA ASN A 306 -13.62 -7.43 -4.75
C ASN A 306 -12.64 -7.96 -3.72
N THR A 307 -11.41 -7.45 -3.73
CA THR A 307 -10.39 -7.79 -2.76
C THR A 307 -10.86 -7.51 -1.34
N LEU A 308 -11.36 -6.29 -1.07
CA LEU A 308 -11.82 -5.88 0.25
C LEU A 308 -12.91 -6.82 0.80
N LEU A 309 -13.87 -7.22 -0.03
CA LEU A 309 -14.96 -8.11 0.35
C LEU A 309 -14.52 -9.58 0.47
N SER A 310 -13.63 -10.05 -0.40
CA SER A 310 -13.06 -11.41 -0.34
C SER A 310 -12.19 -11.66 0.89
N CYS A 311 -11.70 -10.57 1.51
CA CYS A 311 -10.93 -10.63 2.74
C CYS A 311 -11.82 -10.75 3.98
N ILE A 312 -13.14 -10.82 3.87
CA ILE A 312 -14.02 -11.12 5.01
C ILE A 312 -14.15 -12.64 5.09
N ASP A 313 -14.01 -13.20 6.29
CA ASP A 313 -14.08 -14.65 6.48
C ASP A 313 -15.47 -15.19 6.14
N ASP A 314 -15.54 -16.42 5.65
CA ASP A 314 -16.80 -17.02 5.19
C ASP A 314 -17.83 -17.16 6.32
N ASN A 315 -17.36 -17.31 7.57
CA ASN A 315 -18.21 -17.34 8.75
C ASN A 315 -18.83 -15.96 9.06
N ASP A 316 -18.21 -14.87 8.59
CA ASP A 316 -18.63 -13.48 8.78
C ASP A 316 -19.42 -12.94 7.57
N TRP A 317 -20.20 -13.82 6.92
CA TRP A 317 -21.09 -13.49 5.81
C TRP A 317 -21.93 -12.22 6.06
N SER A 318 -22.41 -12.01 7.30
CA SER A 318 -23.22 -10.84 7.67
C SER A 318 -22.44 -9.52 7.52
N VAL A 319 -21.15 -9.50 7.84
CA VAL A 319 -20.26 -8.35 7.68
C VAL A 319 -20.05 -8.07 6.18
N ARG A 320 -19.84 -9.12 5.39
CA ARG A 320 -19.70 -9.01 3.93
C ARG A 320 -20.96 -8.42 3.28
N MET A 321 -22.13 -8.88 3.71
CA MET A 321 -23.41 -8.36 3.24
C MET A 321 -23.62 -6.90 3.67
N LEU A 322 -23.27 -6.55 4.91
CA LEU A 322 -23.32 -5.17 5.42
C LEU A 322 -22.47 -4.23 4.57
N TRP A 323 -21.20 -4.57 4.31
CA TRP A 323 -20.31 -3.70 3.53
C TRP A 323 -20.74 -3.59 2.07
N ARG A 324 -21.29 -4.67 1.49
CA ARG A 324 -21.86 -4.59 0.14
C ARG A 324 -23.07 -3.65 0.10
N ASN A 325 -23.98 -3.74 1.07
CA ASN A 325 -25.11 -2.82 1.17
C ASN A 325 -24.65 -1.37 1.37
N GLU A 326 -23.61 -1.16 2.17
CA GLU A 326 -23.00 0.17 2.34
C GLU A 326 -22.41 0.70 1.02
N LEU A 327 -21.67 -0.12 0.25
CA LEU A 327 -21.18 0.23 -1.09
C LEU A 327 -22.32 0.61 -2.04
N MET A 328 -23.40 -0.17 -2.07
CA MET A 328 -24.57 0.12 -2.89
C MET A 328 -25.21 1.45 -2.50
N SER A 329 -25.35 1.70 -1.20
CA SER A 329 -25.94 2.92 -0.63
C SER A 329 -25.04 4.15 -0.83
N ALA A 330 -23.72 3.95 -0.87
CA ALA A 330 -22.74 4.99 -1.19
C ALA A 330 -22.77 5.44 -2.66
N GLY A 331 -23.59 4.80 -3.50
CA GLY A 331 -23.82 5.20 -4.90
C GLY A 331 -23.28 4.22 -5.94
N LEU A 332 -22.86 3.01 -5.55
CA LEU A 332 -22.39 2.00 -6.51
C LEU A 332 -23.54 1.48 -7.41
N LYS A 333 -24.72 1.26 -6.84
CA LYS A 333 -25.89 0.68 -7.53
C LYS A 333 -26.23 1.37 -8.86
N PRO A 334 -26.37 2.71 -8.94
CA PRO A 334 -26.66 3.39 -10.21
C PRO A 334 -25.52 3.33 -11.23
N LEU A 335 -24.28 3.03 -10.81
CA LEU A 335 -23.13 2.92 -11.71
C LEU A 335 -23.02 1.55 -12.39
N LEU A 336 -23.58 0.49 -11.78
CA LEU A 336 -23.47 -0.89 -12.27
C LEU A 336 -23.84 -1.07 -13.75
N PRO A 337 -24.94 -0.49 -14.29
CA PRO A 337 -25.27 -0.63 -15.71
C PRO A 337 -24.20 -0.04 -16.63
N SER A 338 -23.60 1.08 -16.24
CA SER A 338 -22.52 1.71 -17.02
C SER A 338 -21.24 0.90 -16.96
N ILE A 339 -20.90 0.35 -15.79
CA ILE A 339 -19.72 -0.52 -15.61
C ILE A 339 -19.88 -1.81 -16.42
N ARG A 340 -21.06 -2.43 -16.35
CA ARG A 340 -21.41 -3.62 -17.14
C ARG A 340 -21.23 -3.39 -18.65
N LYS A 341 -21.70 -2.24 -19.15
CA LYS A 341 -21.51 -1.88 -20.57
C LYS A 341 -20.03 -1.84 -20.96
N ILE A 342 -19.17 -1.25 -20.12
CA ILE A 342 -17.72 -1.19 -20.36
C ILE A 342 -17.12 -2.61 -20.32
N ALA A 343 -17.50 -3.42 -19.32
CA ALA A 343 -17.08 -4.80 -19.16
C ALA A 343 -17.40 -5.68 -20.38
N GLU A 344 -18.62 -5.58 -20.91
CA GLU A 344 -19.08 -6.41 -22.03
C GLU A 344 -18.55 -5.96 -23.39
N LYS A 345 -18.35 -4.65 -23.59
CA LYS A 345 -18.14 -4.08 -24.93
C LYS A 345 -16.79 -3.43 -25.16
N GLU A 346 -16.06 -3.08 -24.10
CA GLU A 346 -14.93 -2.16 -24.23
C GLU A 346 -13.63 -2.62 -23.56
N ASN A 347 -13.70 -3.47 -22.53
CA ASN A 347 -12.52 -3.90 -21.78
C ASN A 347 -12.74 -5.25 -21.08
N GLU A 348 -12.07 -6.29 -21.57
CA GLU A 348 -12.16 -7.66 -21.04
C GLU A 348 -11.67 -7.77 -19.59
N THR A 349 -10.62 -7.04 -19.22
CA THR A 349 -10.07 -7.08 -17.84
C THR A 349 -11.07 -6.52 -16.82
N ILE A 350 -11.79 -5.46 -17.18
CA ILE A 350 -12.94 -4.96 -16.40
C ILE A 350 -14.05 -6.01 -16.40
N GLY A 351 -14.29 -6.69 -17.54
CA GLY A 351 -15.22 -7.81 -17.65
C GLY A 351 -14.97 -8.91 -16.62
N LEU A 352 -13.73 -9.37 -16.48
CA LEU A 352 -13.34 -10.38 -15.49
C LEU A 352 -13.59 -9.90 -14.05
N ALA A 353 -13.13 -8.69 -13.72
CA ALA A 353 -13.30 -8.13 -12.38
C ALA A 353 -14.79 -7.91 -12.03
N PHE A 354 -15.57 -7.41 -12.98
CA PHE A 354 -17.00 -7.18 -12.78
C PHE A 354 -17.79 -8.49 -12.68
N THR A 355 -17.45 -9.50 -13.48
CA THR A 355 -18.07 -10.83 -13.39
C THR A 355 -17.82 -11.47 -12.02
N SER A 356 -16.60 -11.35 -11.50
CA SER A 356 -16.27 -11.80 -10.13
C SER A 356 -17.14 -11.08 -9.08
N PHE A 357 -17.32 -9.76 -9.21
CA PHE A 357 -18.21 -9.00 -8.32
C PHE A 357 -19.66 -9.51 -8.38
N GLU A 358 -20.19 -9.74 -9.58
CA GLU A 358 -21.58 -10.18 -9.76
C GLU A 358 -21.84 -11.60 -9.28
N ASN A 359 -20.87 -12.50 -9.46
CA ASN A 359 -20.95 -13.87 -8.94
C ASN A 359 -21.03 -13.87 -7.42
N GLU A 360 -20.16 -13.10 -6.74
CA GLU A 360 -20.17 -12.99 -5.28
C GLU A 360 -21.45 -12.30 -4.77
N LEU A 361 -21.94 -11.27 -5.48
CA LEU A 361 -23.21 -10.63 -5.16
C LEU A 361 -24.38 -11.62 -5.24
N LYS A 362 -24.38 -12.48 -6.27
CA LYS A 362 -25.42 -13.50 -6.44
C LYS A 362 -25.29 -14.59 -5.36
N ALA A 363 -24.09 -15.07 -5.09
CA ALA A 363 -23.84 -16.07 -4.05
C ALA A 363 -24.32 -15.58 -2.68
N ASP A 364 -24.02 -14.33 -2.32
CA ASP A 364 -24.47 -13.76 -1.05
C ASP A 364 -25.99 -13.58 -1.00
N TYR A 365 -26.65 -13.27 -2.13
CA TYR A 365 -28.11 -13.21 -2.21
C TYR A 365 -28.75 -14.60 -2.06
N ASP A 366 -28.21 -15.61 -2.74
CA ASP A 366 -28.69 -17.00 -2.63
C ASP A 366 -28.53 -17.51 -1.19
N GLU A 367 -27.44 -17.16 -0.51
CA GLU A 367 -27.24 -17.48 0.91
C GLU A 367 -28.23 -16.73 1.83
N LEU A 368 -28.51 -15.44 1.57
CA LEU A 368 -29.55 -14.70 2.29
C LEU A 368 -30.91 -15.40 2.18
N LEU A 369 -31.29 -15.82 0.97
CA LEU A 369 -32.55 -16.53 0.74
C LEU A 369 -32.61 -17.85 1.49
N ASN A 370 -31.53 -18.64 1.45
CA ASN A 370 -31.47 -19.90 2.19
C ASN A 370 -31.61 -19.68 3.71
N ARG A 371 -30.92 -18.68 4.27
CA ARG A 371 -31.05 -18.31 5.69
C ARG A 371 -32.46 -17.85 6.03
N PHE A 372 -33.11 -17.08 5.14
CA PHE A 372 -34.48 -16.63 5.32
C PHE A 372 -35.49 -17.79 5.30
N GLU A 373 -35.38 -18.73 4.36
CA GLU A 373 -36.27 -19.88 4.30
C GLU A 373 -36.09 -20.81 5.51
N ASN A 374 -34.86 -20.98 6.00
CA ASN A 374 -34.62 -21.70 7.27
C ASN A 374 -35.32 -21.00 8.44
N LEU A 375 -35.15 -19.68 8.57
CA LEU A 375 -35.79 -18.89 9.62
C LEU A 375 -37.32 -18.97 9.57
N LYS A 376 -37.89 -18.92 8.36
CA LYS A 376 -39.32 -19.04 8.13
C LYS A 376 -39.85 -20.44 8.49
N GLY A 377 -39.03 -21.48 8.37
CA GLY A 377 -39.36 -22.82 8.85
C GLY A 377 -39.41 -22.93 10.38
N ASP A 378 -38.57 -22.14 11.08
CA ASP A 378 -38.45 -22.14 12.54
C ASP A 378 -39.50 -21.26 13.24
N VAL A 379 -40.07 -20.28 12.54
CA VAL A 379 -41.10 -19.37 13.06
C VAL A 379 -42.48 -19.83 12.59
N SER A 380 -43.31 -20.31 13.53
CA SER A 380 -44.66 -20.80 13.20
C SER A 380 -45.72 -19.69 13.23
N ASP A 381 -45.55 -18.69 14.09
CA ASP A 381 -46.47 -17.58 14.25
C ASP A 381 -45.77 -16.24 14.62
N VAL A 382 -46.58 -15.18 14.75
CA VAL A 382 -46.09 -13.83 15.10
C VAL A 382 -45.50 -13.79 16.52
N SER A 383 -45.98 -14.64 17.43
CA SER A 383 -45.47 -14.73 18.81
C SER A 383 -44.04 -15.26 18.81
N ASP A 384 -43.75 -16.30 18.02
CA ASP A 384 -42.40 -16.84 17.84
C ASP A 384 -41.44 -15.76 17.32
N CYS A 385 -41.85 -15.03 16.28
CA CYS A 385 -41.11 -13.88 15.73
C CYS A 385 -40.80 -12.83 16.81
N THR A 386 -41.81 -12.46 17.60
CA THR A 386 -41.69 -11.43 18.64
C THR A 386 -40.76 -11.89 19.75
N ASN A 387 -40.87 -13.14 20.19
CA ASN A 387 -40.01 -13.71 21.22
C ASN A 387 -38.55 -13.80 20.76
N MET A 388 -38.32 -14.19 19.50
CA MET A 388 -36.98 -14.24 18.92
C MET A 388 -36.33 -12.86 18.83
N LEU A 389 -37.09 -11.84 18.42
CA LEU A 389 -36.63 -10.44 18.38
C LEU A 389 -36.31 -9.92 19.78
N ILE A 390 -37.19 -10.17 20.76
CA ILE A 390 -36.95 -9.77 22.16
C ILE A 390 -35.69 -10.44 22.70
N ALA A 391 -35.53 -11.76 22.46
CA ALA A 391 -34.36 -12.50 22.93
C ALA A 391 -33.05 -11.99 22.31
N SER A 392 -33.08 -11.57 21.05
CA SER A 392 -31.88 -11.17 20.30
C SER A 392 -31.54 -9.68 20.41
N CYS A 393 -32.54 -8.82 20.67
CA CYS A 393 -32.38 -7.38 20.54
C CYS A 393 -32.63 -6.61 21.84
N LYS A 394 -33.37 -7.14 22.80
CA LYS A 394 -33.66 -6.41 24.04
C LYS A 394 -32.38 -6.18 24.85
N ASN A 395 -32.22 -4.97 25.36
CA ASN A 395 -31.04 -4.49 26.08
C ASN A 395 -29.73 -4.56 25.26
N THR A 396 -29.83 -4.53 23.93
CA THR A 396 -28.67 -4.33 23.03
C THR A 396 -28.77 -2.99 22.33
N ASP A 397 -27.67 -2.52 21.73
CA ASP A 397 -27.65 -1.27 20.97
C ASP A 397 -28.61 -1.28 19.76
N CYS A 398 -29.06 -2.48 19.33
CA CYS A 398 -30.02 -2.65 18.24
C CYS A 398 -31.47 -2.36 18.64
N GLU A 399 -31.80 -2.34 19.95
CA GLU A 399 -33.18 -2.18 20.43
C GLU A 399 -33.80 -0.86 19.92
N PHE A 400 -33.08 0.25 20.10
CA PHE A 400 -33.53 1.57 19.69
C PHE A 400 -33.74 1.65 18.17
N ILE A 401 -32.78 1.13 17.40
CA ILE A 401 -32.83 1.14 15.93
C ILE A 401 -34.05 0.36 15.43
N LEU A 402 -34.33 -0.81 16.00
CA LEU A 402 -35.49 -1.61 15.60
C LEU A 402 -36.80 -0.94 15.99
N GLN A 403 -36.88 -0.31 17.18
CA GLN A 403 -38.06 0.43 17.61
C GLN A 403 -38.39 1.60 16.68
N GLU A 404 -37.39 2.37 16.23
CA GLU A 404 -37.59 3.43 15.23
C GLU A 404 -38.10 2.85 13.90
N ASN A 405 -37.51 1.76 13.42
CA ASN A 405 -37.95 1.12 12.19
C ASN A 405 -39.41 0.64 12.29
N PHE A 406 -39.78 -0.09 13.35
CA PHE A 406 -41.17 -0.52 13.56
C PHE A 406 -42.15 0.66 13.68
N SER A 407 -41.75 1.73 14.35
CA SER A 407 -42.57 2.94 14.45
C SER A 407 -42.81 3.57 13.08
N SER A 408 -41.80 3.62 12.22
CA SER A 408 -41.97 4.13 10.85
C SER A 408 -42.91 3.27 9.99
N PHE A 409 -42.93 1.95 10.18
CA PHE A 409 -43.91 1.06 9.52
C PHE A 409 -45.33 1.16 10.08
N ALA A 410 -45.50 1.51 11.36
CA ALA A 410 -46.81 1.62 12.00
C ALA A 410 -47.53 2.95 11.68
N PHE A 411 -46.77 3.99 11.30
CA PHE A 411 -47.27 5.34 11.06
C PHE A 411 -47.04 5.88 9.63
N GLY A 412 -46.45 5.08 8.74
CA GLY A 412 -46.35 5.34 7.30
C GLY A 412 -47.38 4.56 6.51
#